data_AF-A0A345DDG0-F1
#
_entry.id   AF-A0A345DDG0-F1
#
_cell.length_a   1.000
_cell.length_b   1.000
_cell.length_c   1.000
_cell.angle_alpha   90.00
_cell.angle_beta   90.00
_cell.angle_gamma   90.00
#
_symmetry.space_group_name_H-M   'P 1'
#
loop_
_entity.id
_entity.type
_entity.pdbx_description
1 polymer ?
#
loop_
_entity_poly.entity_id
_entity_poly.type
_entity_poly.pdbx_seq_one_letter_code
_entity_poly.pdbx_strand_id
1 'polypeptide(L)'
;MNQCKQLNINDIKIDGVMIAIDDGSATIEDYQGRENEAVPSASGDHSFKSKRVTPKLKFKRQTSGVYDPSQNTDNENHEISFRDSDTGRRGRVTRAVVGTGGTIGNGDSAEETWLLLSKIQWL
;
A
#
# COMPACT_ATOMS: atom_id res chain seq x y z
N MET A 1 16.03 -8.24 4.15
CA MET A 1 14.87 -8.09 5.05
C MET A 1 13.96 -7.05 4.41
N ASN A 2 12.77 -7.46 3.97
CA ASN A 2 11.77 -6.53 3.46
C ASN A 2 11.34 -5.65 4.63
N GLN A 3 11.52 -4.34 4.49
CA GLN A 3 11.21 -3.42 5.56
C GLN A 3 9.70 -3.20 5.58
N CYS A 4 9.06 -3.77 6.61
CA CYS A 4 7.64 -3.58 6.88
C CYS A 4 7.47 -2.50 7.95
N LYS A 5 6.47 -1.63 7.78
CA LYS A 5 6.12 -0.60 8.75
C LYS A 5 4.63 -0.63 9.08
N GLN A 6 4.28 -0.57 10.35
CA GLN A 6 2.89 -0.51 10.82
C GLN A 6 2.37 0.92 10.77
N LEU A 7 1.13 1.05 10.29
CA LEU A 7 0.44 2.31 10.13
C LEU A 7 -1.02 2.18 10.57
N ASN A 8 -1.65 3.33 10.79
CA ASN A 8 -3.09 3.45 10.93
C ASN A 8 -3.64 4.28 9.76
N ILE A 9 -4.49 3.70 8.92
CA ILE A 9 -5.15 4.38 7.83
C ILE A 9 -6.26 5.25 8.41
N ASN A 10 -6.18 6.54 8.15
CA ASN A 10 -7.24 7.46 8.55
C ASN A 10 -8.34 7.45 7.48
N ASP A 11 -7.95 7.59 6.21
CA ASP A 11 -8.88 7.84 5.11
C ASP A 11 -8.38 7.20 3.81
N ILE A 12 -9.29 6.58 3.05
CA ILE A 12 -9.07 6.17 1.66
C ILE A 12 -10.11 6.88 0.80
N LYS A 13 -9.65 7.54 -0.27
CA LYS A 13 -10.48 8.20 -1.28
C LYS A 13 -10.26 7.58 -2.64
N ILE A 14 -11.37 7.27 -3.31
CA ILE A 14 -11.39 6.84 -4.71
C ILE A 14 -12.30 7.80 -5.46
N ASP A 15 -11.75 8.51 -6.44
CA ASP A 15 -12.47 9.53 -7.23
C ASP A 15 -13.24 10.55 -6.37
N GLY A 16 -12.68 10.89 -5.20
CA GLY A 16 -13.28 11.81 -4.23
C GLY A 16 -14.31 11.18 -3.28
N VAL A 17 -14.65 9.90 -3.44
CA VAL A 17 -15.54 9.15 -2.55
C VAL A 17 -14.74 8.46 -1.45
N MET A 18 -15.20 8.59 -0.21
CA MET A 18 -14.59 7.94 0.96
C MET A 18 -14.97 6.47 1.04
N ILE A 19 -13.99 5.61 1.33
CA ILE A 19 -14.22 4.17 1.53
C ILE A 19 -14.19 3.84 3.02
N ALA A 20 -15.17 3.04 3.46
CA ALA A 20 -15.21 2.50 4.81
C ALA A 20 -14.12 1.45 5.02
N ILE A 21 -13.40 1.56 6.14
CA ILE A 21 -12.32 0.65 6.55
C ILE A 21 -12.79 -0.03 7.83
N ASP A 22 -12.59 -1.35 7.91
CA ASP A 22 -13.04 -2.17 9.06
C ASP A 22 -12.13 -1.96 10.26
N ASP A 23 -10.83 -2.15 10.03
CA ASP A 23 -9.77 -1.87 10.98
C ASP A 23 -8.72 -0.99 10.29
N GLY A 24 -8.46 0.19 10.86
CA GLY A 24 -7.46 1.13 10.34
C GLY A 24 -6.04 0.57 10.39
N SER A 25 -5.80 -0.55 11.08
CA SER A 25 -4.50 -1.19 11.11
C SER A 25 -4.03 -1.62 9.70
N ALA A 26 -2.83 -1.18 9.33
CA ALA A 26 -2.24 -1.47 8.04
C ALA A 26 -0.74 -1.66 8.11
N THR A 27 -0.19 -2.35 7.11
CA THR A 27 1.25 -2.55 6.96
C THR A 27 1.70 -2.08 5.59
N ILE A 28 2.75 -1.27 5.53
CA ILE A 28 3.47 -0.99 4.27
C ILE A 28 4.69 -1.89 4.18
N GLU A 29 4.73 -2.71 3.13
CA GLU A 29 5.92 -3.42 2.67
C GLU A 29 6.72 -2.55 1.70
N ASP A 30 8.03 -2.77 1.65
CA ASP A 30 8.96 -2.07 0.77
C ASP A 30 8.89 -0.55 0.94
N TYR A 31 8.71 -0.11 2.18
CA TYR A 31 8.47 1.29 2.56
C TYR A 31 9.47 2.30 1.99
N GLN A 32 10.74 1.92 1.84
CA GLN A 32 11.79 2.78 1.28
C GLN A 32 11.79 2.83 -0.26
N GLY A 33 10.97 1.99 -0.91
CA GLY A 33 10.85 1.89 -2.36
C GLY A 33 12.12 1.40 -3.07
N ARG A 34 13.02 0.73 -2.33
CA ARG A 34 14.29 0.22 -2.83
C ARG A 34 14.63 -1.13 -2.21
N GLU A 35 15.13 -2.02 -3.04
CA GLU A 35 15.69 -3.31 -2.65
C GLU A 35 17.10 -3.46 -3.26
N ASN A 36 17.98 -4.17 -2.56
CA ASN A 36 19.32 -4.47 -3.07
C ASN A 36 19.30 -5.86 -3.72
N GLU A 37 19.60 -5.91 -5.01
CA GLU A 37 19.73 -7.14 -5.78
C GLU A 37 21.21 -7.54 -5.84
N ALA A 38 21.50 -8.80 -5.49
CA ALA A 38 22.86 -9.34 -5.56
C ALA A 38 23.22 -9.61 -7.03
N VAL A 39 24.32 -9.02 -7.50
CA VAL A 39 24.80 -9.23 -8.87
C VAL A 39 25.93 -10.27 -8.84
N PRO A 40 25.91 -11.30 -9.72
CA PRO A 40 27.02 -12.25 -9.81
C PRO A 40 28.34 -11.52 -10.12
N SER A 41 29.40 -11.90 -9.40
CA SER A 41 30.71 -11.21 -9.39
C SER A 41 31.43 -11.11 -10.74
N ALA A 42 30.91 -11.75 -11.78
CA ALA A 42 31.46 -11.70 -13.13
C ALA A 42 31.25 -10.35 -13.85
N SER A 43 30.46 -9.42 -13.29
CA SER A 43 30.07 -8.18 -14.00
C SER A 43 30.90 -6.93 -13.66
N GLY A 44 31.92 -7.00 -12.80
CA GLY A 44 32.83 -5.87 -12.50
C GLY A 44 32.21 -4.67 -11.74
N ASP A 45 30.88 -4.53 -11.74
CA ASP A 45 30.14 -3.58 -10.92
C ASP A 45 29.96 -4.09 -9.49
N HIS A 46 29.83 -3.15 -8.54
CA HIS A 46 29.60 -3.40 -7.11
C HIS A 46 28.59 -4.55 -6.89
N SER A 47 28.89 -5.43 -5.93
CA SER A 47 28.17 -6.68 -5.61
C SER A 47 26.67 -6.54 -5.31
N PHE A 48 26.15 -5.30 -5.24
CA PHE A 48 24.75 -4.99 -5.02
C PHE A 48 24.29 -3.86 -5.96
N LYS A 49 23.20 -4.09 -6.68
CA LYS A 49 22.50 -3.07 -7.46
C LYS A 49 21.22 -2.68 -6.72
N SER A 50 20.98 -1.37 -6.56
CA SER A 50 19.72 -0.89 -6.00
C SER A 50 18.64 -0.89 -7.07
N LYS A 51 17.57 -1.66 -6.85
CA LYS A 51 16.37 -1.71 -7.69
C LYS A 51 15.25 -0.94 -7.00
N ARG A 52 14.46 -0.20 -7.77
CA ARG A 52 13.22 0.44 -7.27
C ARG A 52 12.13 -0.60 -7.13
N VAL A 53 11.45 -0.61 -5.99
CA VAL A 53 10.31 -1.48 -5.71
C VAL A 53 9.12 -0.60 -5.36
N THR A 54 7.94 -0.97 -5.87
CA THR A 54 6.70 -0.26 -5.56
C THR A 54 6.23 -0.67 -4.17
N PRO A 55 6.08 0.26 -3.21
CA PRO A 55 5.59 -0.06 -1.88
C PRO A 55 4.18 -0.64 -1.93
N LYS A 56 3.88 -1.58 -1.04
CA LYS A 56 2.59 -2.27 -0.98
C LYS A 56 1.94 -2.03 0.37
N LEU A 57 0.74 -1.47 0.38
CA LEU A 57 -0.08 -1.28 1.58
C LEU A 57 -1.04 -2.47 1.72
N LYS A 58 -1.04 -3.12 2.87
CA LYS A 58 -1.93 -4.24 3.21
C LYS A 58 -2.82 -3.86 4.38
N PHE A 59 -4.13 -4.04 4.26
CA PHE A 59 -5.11 -3.75 5.31
C PHE A 59 -6.40 -4.56 5.14
N LYS A 60 -7.28 -4.53 6.15
CA LYS A 60 -8.60 -5.15 6.08
C LYS A 60 -9.67 -4.11 5.80
N ARG A 61 -10.47 -4.35 4.76
CA ARG A 61 -11.58 -3.48 4.36
C ARG A 61 -12.91 -4.11 4.75
N GLN A 62 -13.87 -3.28 5.14
CA GLN A 62 -15.26 -3.71 5.32
C GLN A 62 -15.93 -3.92 3.95
N THR A 63 -16.62 -5.04 3.76
CA THR A 63 -17.28 -5.41 2.50
C THR A 63 -18.72 -4.90 2.40
N SER A 64 -19.19 -4.12 3.38
CA SER A 64 -20.56 -3.60 3.38
C SER A 64 -20.77 -2.53 2.29
N GLY A 65 -21.34 -2.96 1.16
CA GLY A 65 -22.10 -2.13 0.21
C GLY A 65 -21.36 -1.04 -0.57
N VAL A 66 -21.47 -1.11 -1.91
CA VAL A 66 -21.13 -0.10 -2.94
C VAL A 66 -19.72 -0.15 -3.53
N TYR A 67 -18.68 -0.60 -2.81
CA TYR A 67 -17.32 -0.68 -3.39
C TYR A 67 -16.94 -2.10 -3.84
N ASP A 68 -16.95 -2.30 -5.17
CA ASP A 68 -16.35 -3.47 -5.82
C ASP A 68 -14.89 -3.14 -6.23
N PRO A 69 -13.89 -3.78 -5.61
CA PRO A 69 -12.49 -3.55 -5.94
C PRO A 69 -12.15 -3.99 -7.37
N SER A 70 -12.89 -4.95 -7.94
CA SER A 70 -12.70 -5.38 -9.34
C SER A 70 -13.12 -4.31 -10.35
N GLN A 71 -13.99 -3.37 -9.96
CA GLN A 71 -14.40 -2.25 -10.80
C GLN A 71 -13.43 -1.06 -10.74
N ASN A 72 -12.47 -1.07 -9.81
CA ASN A 72 -11.55 0.05 -9.57
C ASN A 72 -10.07 -0.35 -9.75
N THR A 73 -9.80 -1.48 -10.40
CA THR A 73 -8.43 -1.89 -10.75
C THR A 73 -7.78 -0.95 -11.77
N ASP A 74 -8.58 -0.28 -12.59
CA ASP A 74 -8.09 0.61 -13.65
C ASP A 74 -7.98 2.08 -13.19
N ASN A 75 -8.44 2.39 -11.98
CA ASN A 75 -8.38 3.74 -11.42
C ASN A 75 -7.05 3.96 -10.68
N GLU A 76 -6.24 4.90 -11.19
CA GLU A 76 -4.92 5.23 -10.63
C GLU A 76 -4.93 6.45 -9.68
N ASN A 77 -6.09 7.07 -9.49
CA ASN A 77 -6.27 8.33 -8.75
C ASN A 77 -6.71 8.13 -7.31
N HIS A 78 -6.41 6.96 -6.72
CA HIS A 78 -6.76 6.74 -5.34
C HIS A 78 -5.80 7.47 -4.40
N GLU A 79 -6.37 8.12 -3.39
CA GLU A 79 -5.63 8.82 -2.37
C GLU A 79 -5.77 8.10 -1.03
N ILE A 80 -4.65 7.94 -0.34
CA ILE A 80 -4.61 7.27 0.97
C ILE A 80 -3.93 8.20 1.95
N SER A 81 -4.59 8.45 3.08
CA SER A 81 -4.02 9.20 4.19
C SER A 81 -3.89 8.29 5.40
N PHE A 82 -2.72 8.30 6.02
CA PHE A 82 -2.39 7.40 7.12
C PHE A 82 -1.53 8.09 8.18
N ARG A 83 -1.33 7.39 9.28
CA ARG A 83 -0.48 7.77 10.38
C ARG A 83 0.52 6.67 10.67
N ASP A 84 1.75 7.06 10.92
CA ASP A 84 2.78 6.18 11.46
C ASP A 84 2.40 5.73 12.88
N SER A 85 2.32 4.42 13.12
CA SER A 85 1.96 3.88 14.42
C SER A 85 3.02 4.16 15.50
N ASP A 86 4.28 4.28 15.12
CA ASP A 86 5.39 4.51 16.06
C ASP A 86 5.55 6.00 16.37
N THR A 87 5.55 6.84 15.33
CA THR A 87 5.88 8.27 15.46
C THR A 87 4.66 9.18 15.52
N GLY A 88 3.47 8.68 15.19
CA GLY A 88 2.25 9.48 15.06
C GLY A 88 2.25 10.46 13.87
N ARG A 89 3.29 10.43 13.03
CA ARG A 89 3.42 11.34 11.88
C ARG A 89 2.40 11.00 10.80
N ARG A 90 1.77 12.03 10.22
CA ARG A 90 0.81 11.86 9.14
C ARG A 90 1.52 11.69 7.81
N GLY A 91 0.98 10.83 6.96
CA GLY A 91 1.45 10.59 5.61
C GLY A 91 0.29 10.57 4.62
N ARG A 92 0.58 10.91 3.37
CA ARG A 92 -0.36 10.82 2.26
C ARG A 92 0.30 10.23 1.02
N VAL A 93 -0.50 9.49 0.26
CA VAL A 93 -0.20 9.01 -1.10
C VAL A 93 -1.35 9.46 -1.99
N THR A 94 -1.06 10.05 -3.14
CA THR A 94 -2.08 10.66 -4.03
C THR A 94 -2.36 9.84 -5.28
N ARG A 95 -1.57 8.79 -5.51
CA ARG A 95 -1.77 7.78 -6.56
C ARG A 95 -1.46 6.42 -6.00
N ALA A 96 -2.50 5.61 -5.87
CA ALA A 96 -2.43 4.21 -5.51
C ALA A 96 -3.44 3.42 -6.35
N VAL A 97 -3.20 2.14 -6.53
CA VAL A 97 -4.08 1.22 -7.27
C VAL A 97 -4.29 -0.05 -6.47
N VAL A 98 -5.45 -0.69 -6.62
CA VAL A 98 -5.70 -2.00 -6.01
C VAL A 98 -4.86 -3.04 -6.74
N GLY A 99 -3.95 -3.70 -6.03
CA GLY A 99 -3.06 -4.71 -6.61
C GLY A 99 -3.68 -6.11 -6.63
N THR A 100 -4.12 -6.58 -5.46
CA THR A 100 -4.81 -7.86 -5.30
C THR A 100 -5.80 -7.75 -4.14
N GLY A 101 -7.07 -8.01 -4.41
CA GLY A 101 -8.07 -8.23 -3.38
C GLY A 101 -8.00 -9.67 -2.90
N GLY A 102 -7.92 -9.87 -1.58
CA GLY A 102 -8.12 -11.17 -0.95
C GLY A 102 -9.54 -11.66 -1.16
N THR A 103 -9.73 -12.98 -1.06
CA THR A 103 -11.04 -13.61 -1.24
C THR A 103 -12.03 -13.02 -0.24
N ILE A 104 -13.17 -12.53 -0.74
CA ILE A 104 -14.34 -12.22 0.10
C ILE A 104 -14.80 -13.55 0.69
N GLY A 105 -14.38 -13.86 1.92
CA GLY A 105 -14.92 -14.99 2.67
C GLY A 105 -16.37 -14.72 3.08
N ASN A 106 -17.01 -15.66 3.78
CA ASN A 106 -18.32 -15.49 4.42
C ASN A 106 -18.33 -14.44 5.57
N GLY A 107 -17.37 -13.51 5.61
CA GLY A 107 -17.25 -12.47 6.62
C GLY A 107 -17.42 -11.07 6.03
N ASP A 108 -17.71 -10.09 6.89
CA ASP A 108 -17.94 -8.69 6.54
C ASP A 108 -16.64 -7.91 6.21
N SER A 109 -15.50 -8.60 6.07
CA SER A 109 -14.23 -7.98 5.72
C SER A 109 -13.35 -8.81 4.79
N ALA A 110 -12.57 -8.11 3.97
CA ALA A 110 -11.63 -8.68 3.01
C ALA A 110 -10.24 -8.06 3.20
N GLU A 111 -9.19 -8.87 3.08
CA GLU A 111 -7.81 -8.37 3.04
C GLU A 111 -7.55 -7.75 1.67
N GLU A 112 -7.01 -6.54 1.62
CA GLU A 112 -6.67 -5.87 0.36
C GLU A 112 -5.20 -5.46 0.35
N THR A 113 -4.57 -5.62 -0.82
CA THR A 113 -3.23 -5.11 -1.09
C THR A 113 -3.29 -4.02 -2.15
N TRP A 114 -2.76 -2.86 -1.82
CA TRP A 114 -2.72 -1.67 -2.65
C TRP A 114 -1.29 -1.32 -3.02
N LEU A 115 -1.06 -0.98 -4.28
CA LEU A 115 0.24 -0.55 -4.80
C LEU A 115 0.33 0.98 -4.73
N LEU A 116 1.34 1.49 -4.04
CA LEU A 116 1.55 2.92 -3.86
C LEU A 116 2.42 3.46 -5.00
N LEU A 117 1.78 3.98 -6.05
CA LEU A 117 2.44 4.42 -7.29
C LEU A 117 3.13 5.79 -7.15
N SER A 118 2.68 6.60 -6.19
CA SER A 118 3.30 7.88 -5.84
C SER A 118 4.14 7.77 -4.57
N LYS A 119 5.11 8.68 -4.43
CA LYS A 119 5.93 8.76 -3.23
C LYS A 119 5.04 9.10 -2.03
N ILE A 120 5.32 8.44 -0.89
CA ILE A 120 4.75 8.82 0.39
C ILE A 120 5.19 10.24 0.75
N GLN A 121 4.22 11.13 0.91
CA GLN A 121 4.42 12.50 1.37
C GLN A 121 4.17 12.52 2.88
N TRP A 122 5.25 12.73 3.64
CA TRP A 122 5.16 12.93 5.08
C TRP A 122 4.83 14.38 5.39
N LEU A 123 3.77 14.57 6.17
CA LEU A 123 3.33 15.87 6.66
C LEU A 123 3.99 16.21 8.01
#